data_AF-A0A060CAD1-F1
#
_entry.id   AF-A0A060CAD1-F1
#
_cell.length_a   1.000
_cell.length_b   1.000
_cell.length_c   1.000
_cell.angle_alpha   90.00
_cell.angle_beta   90.00
_cell.angle_gamma   90.00
#
_symmetry.space_group_name_H-M   'P 1'
#
loop_
_entity.id
_entity.type
_entity.pdbx_description
1 polymer ?
#
loop_
_entity_poly.entity_id
_entity_poly.type
_entity_poly.pdbx_seq_one_letter_code
_entity_poly.pdbx_strand_id
1 'polypeptide(L)'
;MRGNLVAVPTDCPQRDERLGWTADAQLIMNTAAHRFDLGAFLLKWTRDIRDGQSADGAFPDVAPRVVADVDGAPGWGDAGVLVPWRGYLHSGRRELLVENLPAMTRFMDH
;
A
#
# COMPACT_ATOMS: atom_id res chain seq x y z
N MET A 1 -7.61 -13.65 5.02
CA MET A 1 -7.27 -13.13 3.67
C MET A 1 -8.49 -12.64 2.90
N ARG A 2 -9.38 -13.48 2.35
CA ARG A 2 -10.51 -12.98 1.52
C ARG A 2 -11.38 -11.90 2.20
N GLY A 3 -11.70 -12.06 3.48
CA GLY A 3 -12.49 -11.07 4.23
C GLY A 3 -11.84 -9.68 4.36
N ASN A 4 -10.52 -9.57 4.14
CA ASN A 4 -9.76 -8.32 4.23
C ASN A 4 -9.36 -7.74 2.87
N LEU A 5 -9.80 -8.32 1.76
CA LEU A 5 -9.49 -7.83 0.41
C LEU A 5 -10.76 -7.23 -0.23
N VAL A 6 -11.28 -6.17 0.38
CA VAL A 6 -12.53 -5.52 -0.02
C VAL A 6 -12.24 -4.05 -0.33
N ALA A 7 -12.00 -3.75 -1.61
CA ALA A 7 -11.56 -2.46 -2.14
C ALA A 7 -10.16 -1.96 -1.67
N VAL A 8 -9.77 -2.26 -0.43
CA VAL A 8 -8.45 -2.00 0.19
C VAL A 8 -8.06 -3.21 1.07
N PRO A 9 -6.76 -3.42 1.36
CA PRO A 9 -6.32 -4.50 2.24
C PRO A 9 -6.52 -4.10 3.71
N THR A 10 -7.67 -4.45 4.27
CA THR A 10 -8.04 -4.03 5.63
C THR A 10 -7.30 -4.83 6.71
N ASP A 11 -7.06 -4.21 7.86
CA ASP A 11 -6.52 -4.86 9.07
C ASP A 11 -7.48 -5.95 9.59
N CYS A 12 -8.76 -5.61 9.74
CA CYS A 12 -9.79 -6.50 10.23
C CYS A 12 -11.12 -6.28 9.51
N PRO A 13 -11.97 -7.32 9.39
CA PRO A 13 -13.29 -7.14 8.79
C PRO A 13 -14.41 -6.83 9.80
N GLN A 14 -14.18 -7.00 11.12
CA GLN A 14 -15.26 -7.05 12.10
C GLN A 14 -15.54 -5.73 12.83
N ARG A 15 -14.52 -5.04 13.34
CA ARG A 15 -14.71 -3.85 14.19
C ARG A 15 -14.85 -2.57 13.36
N ASP A 16 -15.10 -1.46 14.03
CA ASP A 16 -15.23 -0.11 13.52
C ASP A 16 -13.88 0.51 13.09
N GLU A 17 -13.06 -0.26 12.38
CA GLU A 17 -11.78 0.18 11.83
C GLU A 17 -11.76 -0.12 10.33
N ARG A 18 -11.45 -1.36 9.92
CA ARG A 18 -11.51 -1.81 8.52
C ARG A 18 -10.71 -0.89 7.59
N LEU A 19 -9.53 -0.51 8.05
CA LEU A 19 -8.69 0.49 7.41
C LEU A 19 -7.53 -0.18 6.67
N GLY A 20 -7.10 0.46 5.59
CA GLY A 20 -5.97 0.00 4.78
C GLY A 20 -4.62 0.30 5.44
N TRP A 21 -4.37 -0.27 6.62
CA TRP A 21 -3.11 -0.12 7.34
C TRP A 21 -1.95 -0.66 6.52
N THR A 22 -0.98 0.21 6.25
CA THR A 22 0.05 -0.04 5.24
C THR A 22 1.08 -1.07 5.71
N ALA A 23 1.46 -1.04 6.99
CA ALA A 23 2.35 -2.03 7.61
C ALA A 23 1.77 -3.45 7.55
N ASP A 24 0.52 -3.63 7.95
CA ASP A 24 -0.18 -4.92 7.94
C ASP A 24 -0.25 -5.50 6.52
N ALA A 25 -0.71 -4.66 5.59
CA ALA A 25 -0.88 -5.04 4.20
C ALA A 25 0.45 -5.42 3.54
N GLN A 26 1.53 -4.66 3.79
CA GLN A 26 2.82 -4.95 3.17
C GLN A 26 3.40 -6.29 3.64
N LEU A 27 3.22 -6.67 4.91
CA LEU A 27 3.70 -7.93 5.47
C LEU A 27 2.99 -9.15 4.86
N ILE A 28 1.67 -9.04 4.61
CA ILE A 28 0.89 -10.16 4.09
C ILE A 28 0.84 -10.23 2.56
N MET A 29 1.33 -9.20 1.88
CA MET A 29 1.20 -9.02 0.42
C MET A 29 1.75 -10.20 -0.38
N ASN A 30 2.95 -10.69 -0.06
CA ASN A 30 3.56 -11.81 -0.78
C ASN A 30 2.70 -13.08 -0.64
N THR A 31 2.24 -13.39 0.57
CA THR A 31 1.38 -14.56 0.80
C THR A 31 0.06 -14.43 0.05
N ALA A 32 -0.53 -13.23 0.02
CA ALA A 32 -1.78 -12.99 -0.72
C ALA A 32 -1.58 -13.12 -2.24
N ALA A 33 -0.47 -12.61 -2.78
CA ALA A 33 -0.14 -12.65 -4.20
C ALA A 33 0.19 -14.06 -4.72
N HIS A 34 0.64 -14.98 -3.85
CA HIS A 34 0.74 -16.41 -4.19
C HIS A 34 -0.62 -17.11 -4.31
N ARG A 35 -1.67 -16.54 -3.73
CA ARG A 35 -2.98 -17.19 -3.61
C ARG A 35 -4.06 -16.56 -4.50
N PHE A 36 -3.87 -15.32 -4.92
CA PHE A 36 -4.83 -14.54 -5.69
C PHE A 36 -4.12 -13.69 -6.74
N ASP A 37 -4.78 -13.43 -7.87
CA ASP A 37 -4.36 -12.37 -8.77
C ASP A 37 -4.75 -11.02 -8.16
N LEU A 38 -3.74 -10.28 -7.69
CA LEU A 38 -3.91 -8.98 -7.05
C LEU A 38 -3.61 -7.81 -8.00
N GLY A 39 -3.33 -8.03 -9.30
CA GLY A 39 -2.80 -7.00 -10.18
C GLY A 39 -3.66 -5.73 -10.25
N ALA A 40 -4.97 -5.88 -10.51
CA ALA A 40 -5.89 -4.74 -10.55
C ALA A 40 -6.12 -4.11 -9.16
N PHE A 41 -6.18 -4.95 -8.13
CA PHE A 41 -6.35 -4.51 -6.75
C PHE A 41 -5.17 -3.63 -6.28
N LEU A 42 -3.94 -4.04 -6.60
CA LEU A 42 -2.74 -3.28 -6.25
C LEU A 42 -2.56 -2.03 -7.07
N LEU A 43 -2.94 -2.02 -8.35
CA LEU A 43 -2.94 -0.78 -9.13
C LEU A 43 -3.84 0.28 -8.48
N LYS A 44 -5.04 -0.12 -8.04
CA LYS A 44 -5.96 0.78 -7.34
C LYS A 44 -5.39 1.21 -6.00
N TRP A 45 -4.99 0.26 -5.14
CA TRP A 45 -4.59 0.59 -3.78
C TRP A 45 -3.26 1.37 -3.71
N THR A 46 -2.30 1.07 -4.58
CA THR A 46 -1.06 1.88 -4.67
C THR A 46 -1.35 3.31 -5.13
N ARG A 47 -2.40 3.55 -5.91
CA ARG A 47 -2.88 4.92 -6.18
C ARG A 47 -3.37 5.60 -4.91
N ASP A 48 -4.18 4.92 -4.09
CA ASP A 48 -4.63 5.47 -2.81
C ASP A 48 -3.46 5.83 -1.89
N ILE A 49 -2.39 5.01 -1.87
CA ILE A 49 -1.16 5.30 -1.11
C ILE A 49 -0.48 6.57 -1.63
N ARG A 50 -0.34 6.71 -2.96
CA ARG A 50 0.26 7.92 -3.58
C ARG A 50 -0.57 9.16 -3.30
N ASP A 51 -1.89 9.06 -3.40
CA ASP A 51 -2.81 10.18 -3.18
C ASP A 51 -2.75 10.68 -1.73
N GLY A 52 -2.37 9.81 -0.78
CA GLY A 52 -2.12 10.15 0.62
C GLY A 52 -0.69 10.57 0.96
N GLN A 53 0.25 10.58 0.00
CA GLN A 53 1.64 10.98 0.25
C GLN A 53 1.69 12.47 0.62
N SER A 54 2.34 12.79 1.73
CA SER A 54 2.45 14.16 2.23
C SER A 54 3.30 15.04 1.31
N ALA A 55 3.27 16.36 1.55
CA ALA A 55 4.05 17.32 0.77
C ALA A 55 5.56 17.13 0.96
N ASP A 56 6.01 16.77 2.16
CA ASP A 56 7.39 16.48 2.52
C ASP A 56 7.87 15.08 2.09
N GLY A 57 6.99 14.23 1.55
CA GLY A 57 7.37 12.96 0.91
C GLY A 57 7.04 11.70 1.71
N ALA A 58 6.58 11.83 2.95
CA ALA A 58 6.16 10.71 3.79
C ALA A 58 4.91 10.01 3.22
N PHE A 59 4.91 8.67 3.23
CA PHE A 59 3.72 7.86 2.91
C PHE A 59 2.83 7.69 4.15
N PRO A 60 1.50 7.56 3.95
CA PRO A 60 0.56 7.49 5.06
C PRO A 60 0.58 6.10 5.74
N ASP A 61 0.24 6.08 7.03
CA ASP A 61 0.10 4.83 7.79
C ASP A 61 -1.16 4.04 7.41
N VAL A 62 -2.16 4.74 6.86
CA VAL A 62 -3.41 4.18 6.35
C VAL A 62 -3.69 4.73 4.95
N ALA A 63 -4.04 3.86 4.00
CA ALA A 63 -4.43 4.25 2.66
C ALA A 63 -5.81 3.66 2.28
N PRO A 64 -6.83 4.49 1.98
CA PRO A 64 -6.83 5.97 1.96
C PRO A 64 -6.59 6.63 3.31
N ARG A 65 -5.93 7.81 3.29
CA ARG A 65 -5.56 8.56 4.50
C ARG A 65 -6.78 9.20 5.16
N VAL A 66 -7.36 8.51 6.15
CA VAL A 66 -8.52 8.99 6.92
C VAL A 66 -8.21 9.21 8.40
N VAL A 67 -7.19 8.52 8.92
CA VAL A 67 -6.71 8.64 10.30
C VAL A 67 -5.18 8.58 10.27
N ALA A 68 -4.53 9.66 10.66
CA ALA A 68 -3.08 9.75 10.90
C ALA A 68 -2.75 11.15 11.42
N ASP A 69 -2.19 11.23 12.63
CA ASP A 69 -1.63 12.46 13.17
C ASP A 69 -0.23 12.74 12.60
N VAL A 70 0.51 11.66 12.30
CA VAL A 70 1.86 11.68 11.73
C VAL A 70 1.93 10.58 10.67
N ASP A 71 2.61 10.87 9.57
CA ASP A 71 2.85 9.93 8.46
C ASP A 71 4.34 9.53 8.43
N GLY A 72 4.67 8.44 7.72
CA GLY A 72 6.05 8.03 7.50
C GLY A 72 6.67 7.18 8.61
N ALA A 73 5.86 6.57 9.48
CA ALA A 73 6.40 5.68 10.50
C ALA A 73 7.17 4.51 9.85
N PRO A 74 8.37 4.15 10.33
CA PRO A 74 9.14 3.02 9.80
C PRO A 74 8.31 1.73 9.83
N GLY A 75 8.28 1.00 8.70
CA GLY A 75 7.41 -0.16 8.51
C GLY A 75 6.02 0.16 7.96
N TRP A 76 5.46 1.34 8.21
CA TRP A 76 4.21 1.79 7.58
C TRP A 76 4.50 2.48 6.26
N GLY A 77 5.31 3.54 6.30
CA GLY A 77 5.69 4.32 5.10
C GLY A 77 6.40 3.47 4.04
N ASP A 78 7.18 2.48 4.47
CA ASP A 78 7.90 1.55 3.59
C ASP A 78 6.98 0.80 2.62
N ALA A 79 5.68 0.66 2.96
CA ALA A 79 4.71 0.03 2.09
C ALA A 79 4.58 0.73 0.73
N GLY A 80 4.75 2.05 0.67
CA GLY A 80 4.71 2.81 -0.58
C GLY A 80 5.82 2.42 -1.56
N VAL A 81 6.90 1.80 -1.07
CA VAL A 81 7.99 1.24 -1.89
C VAL A 81 7.81 -0.26 -2.08
N LEU A 82 7.54 -0.98 -0.98
CA LEU A 82 7.56 -2.44 -0.97
C LEU A 82 6.34 -3.06 -1.66
N VAL A 83 5.17 -2.42 -1.58
CA VAL A 83 3.94 -2.95 -2.22
C VAL A 83 4.03 -2.90 -3.75
N PRO A 84 4.35 -1.76 -4.40
CA PRO A 84 4.54 -1.73 -5.85
C PRO A 84 5.62 -2.70 -6.33
N TRP A 85 6.74 -2.77 -5.61
CA TRP A 85 7.84 -3.69 -5.92
C TRP A 85 7.42 -5.16 -5.88
N ARG A 86 6.82 -5.61 -4.78
CA ARG A 86 6.35 -7.00 -4.61
C ARG A 86 5.24 -7.34 -5.60
N GLY A 87 4.33 -6.40 -5.85
CA GLY A 87 3.27 -6.54 -6.84
C GLY A 87 3.82 -6.73 -8.25
N TYR A 88 4.84 -5.96 -8.63
CA TYR A 88 5.54 -6.14 -9.91
C TYR A 88 6.18 -7.52 -10.00
N LEU A 89 6.91 -7.97 -8.96
CA LEU A 89 7.55 -9.28 -8.98
C LEU A 89 6.57 -10.44 -9.15
N HIS A 90 5.38 -10.36 -8.56
CA HIS A 90 4.38 -11.42 -8.68
C HIS A 90 3.59 -11.39 -9.99
N SER A 91 3.31 -10.21 -10.52
CA SER A 91 2.38 -10.04 -11.65
C SER A 91 3.07 -9.72 -12.98
N GLY A 92 4.33 -9.30 -12.97
CA GLY A 92 5.04 -8.77 -14.13
C GLY A 92 4.53 -7.41 -14.63
N ARG A 93 3.54 -6.80 -13.94
CA ARG A 93 2.89 -5.55 -14.37
C ARG A 93 3.79 -4.35 -14.09
N ARG A 94 4.42 -3.85 -15.15
CA ARG A 94 5.36 -2.71 -15.08
C ARG A 94 4.67 -1.42 -14.66
N GLU A 95 3.37 -1.29 -14.89
CA GLU A 95 2.56 -0.14 -14.49
C GLU A 95 2.68 0.13 -12.98
N LEU A 96 2.78 -0.93 -12.16
CA LEU A 96 3.02 -0.79 -10.72
C LEU A 96 4.33 -0.06 -10.41
N LEU A 97 5.39 -0.25 -11.18
CA LEU A 97 6.64 0.49 -10.96
C LEU A 97 6.59 1.87 -11.61
N VAL A 98 6.16 1.95 -12.87
CA VAL A 98 6.17 3.19 -13.65
C VAL A 98 5.33 4.29 -12.98
N GLU A 99 4.14 3.94 -12.47
CA GLU A 99 3.25 4.92 -11.82
C GLU A 99 3.70 5.30 -10.41
N ASN A 100 4.44 4.42 -9.70
CA ASN A 100 4.82 4.65 -8.31
C ASN A 100 6.23 5.20 -8.14
N LEU A 101 7.12 5.02 -9.13
CA LEU A 101 8.53 5.40 -9.00
C LEU A 101 8.75 6.86 -8.58
N PRO A 102 8.04 7.88 -9.12
CA PRO A 102 8.22 9.26 -8.67
C PRO A 102 7.89 9.46 -7.18
N ALA A 103 6.82 8.82 -6.70
CA ALA A 103 6.43 8.88 -5.29
C ALA A 103 7.44 8.14 -4.39
N MET A 104 7.93 6.99 -4.85
CA MET A 104 8.98 6.23 -4.15
C MET A 104 10.26 7.05 -4.02
N THR A 105 10.69 7.76 -5.06
CA THR A 105 11.86 8.64 -5.01
C THR A 105 11.67 9.77 -4.00
N ARG A 106 10.51 10.44 -4.01
CA ARG A 106 10.20 11.49 -3.02
C ARG A 106 10.28 10.98 -1.58
N PHE A 107 9.88 9.73 -1.33
CA PHE A 107 9.99 9.12 0.00
C PHE A 107 11.44 8.80 0.37
N MET A 108 12.29 8.42 -0.58
CA MET A 108 13.71 8.18 -0.32
C MET A 108 14.51 9.47 -0.05
N ASP A 109 14.01 10.60 -0.55
CA ASP A 109 14.61 11.93 -0.37
C ASP A 109 14.07 12.70 0.87
N HIS A 110 13.08 12.12 1.56
CA HIS A 110 12.49 12.64 2.81
C HIS A 110 13.35 12.29 4.02
#